data_AF-A0A1X2IAV0-F1
#
_entry.id   AF-A0A1X2IAV0-F1
#
_cell.length_a   1.000
_cell.length_b   1.000
_cell.length_c   1.000
_cell.angle_alpha   90.00
_cell.angle_beta   90.00
_cell.angle_gamma   90.00
#
_symmetry.space_group_name_H-M   'P 1'
#
loop_
_entity.id
_entity.type
_entity.pdbx_description
1 polymer ?
#
loop_
_entity_poly.entity_id
_entity_poly.type
_entity_poly.pdbx_seq_one_letter_code
_entity_poly.pdbx_strand_id
1 'polypeptide(L)'
;MGANMKNGQNITASDIREGTCKIVYKGETGEEFYVIAIPDMLKLWKTNKTIPLVDVVQSFDIFTSPAGGNVFPADHPSKGQLENTFKTSNTDEVVRFIVENGTSKNF
;
A
#
# COMPACT_ATOMS: atom_id res chain seq x y z
N MET A 1 -33.89 -3.50 6.53
CA MET A 1 -33.25 -4.46 7.45
C MET A 1 -32.46 -5.43 6.59
N GLY A 2 -31.12 -5.39 6.67
CA GLY A 2 -30.27 -6.19 5.81
C GLY A 2 -28.82 -6.10 6.25
N ALA A 3 -28.55 -6.44 7.51
CA ALA A 3 -27.18 -6.68 7.96
C ALA A 3 -26.69 -7.97 7.30
N ASN A 4 -25.73 -7.87 6.39
CA ASN A 4 -24.96 -9.02 5.92
C ASN A 4 -23.53 -8.86 6.40
N MET A 5 -23.31 -9.48 7.55
CA MET A 5 -22.02 -9.70 8.18
C MET A 5 -21.32 -10.79 7.36
N LYS A 6 -20.34 -10.42 6.51
CA LYS A 6 -19.53 -11.40 5.78
C LYS A 6 -18.23 -11.66 6.52
N ASN A 7 -18.31 -12.68 7.36
CA ASN A 7 -17.22 -13.33 8.06
C ASN A 7 -16.32 -14.09 7.04
N GLY A 8 -15.02 -13.80 7.01
CA GLY A 8 -14.00 -14.64 6.37
C GLY A 8 -13.88 -14.56 4.84
N GLN A 9 -13.69 -13.36 4.26
CA GLN A 9 -13.54 -13.24 2.81
C GLN A 9 -12.11 -13.59 2.34
N ASN A 10 -11.99 -14.71 1.62
CA ASN A 10 -10.97 -14.87 0.59
C ASN A 10 -11.24 -13.78 -0.47
N ILE A 11 -10.50 -12.69 -0.36
CA ILE A 11 -10.51 -11.56 -1.29
C ILE A 11 -10.17 -12.03 -2.71
N THR A 12 -11.11 -11.88 -3.65
CA THR A 12 -10.83 -12.17 -5.06
C THR A 12 -10.20 -10.96 -5.75
N ALA A 13 -9.46 -11.16 -6.84
CA ALA A 13 -8.84 -10.06 -7.62
C ALA A 13 -9.86 -9.00 -8.11
N SER A 14 -11.15 -9.35 -8.17
CA SER A 14 -12.24 -8.43 -8.48
C SER A 14 -12.67 -7.59 -7.27
N ASP A 15 -12.71 -8.17 -6.06
CA ASP A 15 -13.00 -7.43 -4.81
C ASP A 15 -11.90 -6.41 -4.46
N ILE A 16 -10.66 -6.66 -4.89
CA ILE A 16 -9.53 -5.73 -4.73
C ILE A 16 -9.79 -4.40 -5.47
N ARG A 17 -10.61 -4.36 -6.52
CA ARG A 17 -10.79 -3.14 -7.33
C ARG A 17 -11.82 -2.15 -6.78
N GLU A 18 -12.79 -2.60 -5.97
CA GLU A 18 -13.87 -1.73 -5.45
C GLU A 18 -13.68 -1.32 -3.99
N GLY A 19 -12.76 -1.95 -3.26
CA GLY A 19 -12.56 -1.70 -1.82
C GLY A 19 -11.14 -1.35 -1.38
N THR A 20 -10.20 -1.16 -2.31
CA THR A 20 -8.77 -0.95 -1.97
C THR A 20 -8.20 0.28 -2.66
N CYS A 21 -7.17 0.87 -2.07
CA CYS A 21 -6.46 2.01 -2.61
C CYS A 21 -4.97 1.71 -2.64
N LYS A 22 -4.26 2.35 -3.56
CA LYS A 22 -2.80 2.35 -3.54
C LYS A 22 -2.31 3.59 -2.81
N ILE A 23 -1.36 3.43 -1.91
CA ILE A 23 -0.69 4.55 -1.27
C ILE A 23 0.62 4.75 -2.02
N VAL A 24 0.73 5.86 -2.75
CA VAL A 24 1.89 6.17 -3.60
C VAL A 24 2.80 7.14 -2.88
N TYR A 25 4.08 6.80 -2.81
CA TYR A 25 5.16 7.67 -2.39
C TYR A 25 6.09 7.92 -3.57
N LYS A 26 6.39 9.20 -3.84
CA LYS A 26 7.32 9.60 -4.89
C LYS A 26 8.65 9.97 -4.24
N GLY A 27 9.70 9.21 -4.55
CA GLY A 27 11.05 9.50 -4.12
C GLY A 27 11.64 10.73 -4.81
N GLU A 28 12.73 11.26 -4.26
CA GLU A 28 13.43 12.44 -4.78
C GLU A 28 13.98 12.24 -6.19
N THR A 29 14.33 11.00 -6.53
CA THR A 29 14.84 10.57 -7.84
C THR A 29 13.75 10.47 -8.91
N GLY A 30 12.48 10.70 -8.54
CA GLY A 30 11.32 10.57 -9.42
C GLY A 30 10.74 9.16 -9.47
N GLU A 31 11.34 8.19 -8.78
CA GLU A 31 10.81 6.84 -8.64
C GLU A 31 9.54 6.84 -7.80
N GLU A 32 8.51 6.11 -8.24
CA GLU A 32 7.27 5.94 -7.50
C GLU A 32 7.23 4.55 -6.87
N PHE A 33 6.95 4.53 -5.58
CA PHE A 33 6.75 3.33 -4.78
C PHE A 33 5.32 3.33 -4.26
N TYR A 34 4.67 2.17 -4.24
CA TYR A 34 3.32 2.08 -3.72
C TYR A 34 3.04 0.76 -3.02
N VAL A 35 2.10 0.84 -2.08
CA VAL A 35 1.58 -0.29 -1.32
C VAL A 35 0.07 -0.32 -1.47
N ILE A 36 -0.53 -1.50 -1.41
CA ILE A 36 -1.98 -1.65 -1.52
C ILE A 36 -2.58 -1.75 -0.12
N ALA A 37 -3.55 -0.89 0.17
CA ALA A 37 -4.16 -0.76 1.48
C ALA A 37 -5.68 -0.62 1.40
N ILE A 38 -6.34 -0.88 2.53
CA ILE A 38 -7.77 -0.70 2.70
C ILE A 38 -7.99 0.76 3.15
N PRO A 39 -8.71 1.60 2.36
CA PRO A 39 -8.83 3.03 2.63
C PRO A 39 -9.53 3.34 3.96
N ASP A 40 -10.48 2.48 4.39
CA ASP A 40 -11.18 2.66 5.66
C ASP A 40 -10.24 2.43 6.85
N MET A 41 -9.50 1.31 6.81
CA MET A 41 -8.46 0.99 7.80
C MET A 41 -7.33 2.01 7.81
N LEU A 42 -6.95 2.56 6.66
CA LEU A 42 -5.95 3.62 6.58
C LEU A 42 -6.38 4.88 7.34
N LYS A 43 -7.64 5.30 7.21
CA LYS A 43 -8.18 6.46 7.93
C LYS A 43 -8.19 6.20 9.44
N LEU A 44 -8.61 5.00 9.85
CA LEU A 44 -8.59 4.58 11.24
C LEU A 44 -7.16 4.56 11.79
N TRP A 45 -6.20 3.99 11.05
CA TRP A 45 -4.80 3.89 11.45
C TRP A 45 -4.11 5.25 11.57
N LYS A 46 -4.43 6.19 10.68
CA LYS A 46 -3.93 7.58 10.77
C LYS A 46 -4.41 8.28 12.05
N THR A 47 -5.61 7.93 12.54
CA THR A 47 -6.17 8.46 13.78
C THR A 47 -5.72 7.66 15.01
N ASN A 48 -5.54 6.35 14.85
CA ASN A 48 -5.21 5.41 15.92
C ASN A 48 -4.12 4.42 15.48
N LYS A 49 -2.90 4.68 15.97
CA LYS A 49 -1.70 3.88 15.69
C LYS A 49 -1.63 2.55 16.47
N THR A 50 -2.64 2.20 17.28
CA THR A 50 -2.71 0.88 17.93
C THR A 50 -3.14 -0.23 16.97
N ILE A 51 -3.70 0.13 15.82
CA ILE A 51 -4.07 -0.82 14.77
C ILE A 51 -2.78 -1.32 14.10
N PRO A 52 -2.57 -2.64 13.99
CA PRO A 52 -1.38 -3.17 13.35
C PRO A 52 -1.45 -2.97 11.83
N LEU A 53 -0.32 -2.69 11.19
CA LEU A 53 -0.26 -2.41 9.75
C LEU A 53 -0.77 -3.58 8.90
N VAL A 54 -0.64 -4.82 9.38
CA VAL A 54 -1.16 -6.04 8.71
C VAL A 54 -2.67 -5.97 8.46
N ASP A 55 -3.42 -5.19 9.25
CA ASP A 55 -4.87 -5.01 9.12
C ASP A 55 -5.20 -3.85 8.16
N VAL A 56 -4.20 -3.00 7.87
CA VAL A 56 -4.33 -1.80 7.03
C VAL A 56 -3.90 -2.07 5.59
N VAL A 57 -2.78 -2.77 5.42
CA VAL A 57 -2.24 -3.16 4.11
C VAL A 57 -2.70 -4.56 3.74
N GLN A 58 -2.95 -4.80 2.46
CA GLN A 58 -3.29 -6.17 2.00
C GLN A 58 -2.07 -7.09 2.03
N SER A 59 -0.90 -6.53 1.74
CA SER A 59 0.38 -7.23 1.71
C SER A 59 1.49 -6.27 2.11
N PHE A 60 2.59 -6.81 2.63
CA PHE A 60 3.84 -6.06 2.84
C PHE A 60 4.68 -5.99 1.57
N ASP A 61 4.09 -6.19 0.40
CA ASP A 61 4.78 -5.99 -0.87
C ASP A 61 4.83 -4.50 -1.21
N ILE A 62 6.00 -4.10 -1.67
CA ILE A 62 6.26 -2.75 -2.17
C ILE A 62 6.36 -2.90 -3.68
N PHE A 63 5.58 -2.10 -4.38
CA PHE A 63 5.60 -2.06 -5.82
C PHE A 63 6.24 -0.78 -6.30
N THR A 64 6.87 -0.80 -7.46
CA THR A 64 7.40 0.39 -8.11
C THR A 64 6.88 0.48 -9.54
N SER A 65 6.77 1.70 -10.06
CA SER A 65 6.41 1.95 -11.45
C SER A 65 7.30 3.05 -12.03
N PRO A 66 8.24 2.74 -12.93
CA PRO A 66 9.14 3.74 -13.52
C PRO A 66 8.42 4.78 -14.40
N ALA A 67 7.18 4.53 -14.83
CA ALA A 67 6.41 5.41 -15.71
C ALA A 67 5.19 6.08 -15.05
N GLY A 68 5.04 6.00 -13.71
CA GLY A 68 3.95 6.65 -12.99
C GLY A 68 2.53 6.27 -13.39
N GLY A 69 2.34 5.07 -13.94
CA GLY A 69 1.06 4.57 -14.45
C GLY A 69 0.32 3.63 -13.48
N ASN A 70 -0.93 3.31 -13.82
CA ASN A 70 -1.71 2.20 -13.23
C ASN A 70 -1.36 0.86 -13.90
N VAL A 71 -0.15 0.72 -14.44
CA VAL A 71 0.18 -0.35 -15.37
C VAL A 71 0.73 -1.55 -14.61
N PHE A 72 0.03 -2.68 -14.78
CA PHE A 72 0.58 -4.01 -14.53
C PHE A 72 1.46 -4.43 -15.71
N PRO A 73 2.58 -5.15 -15.49
CA PRO A 73 3.00 -5.70 -14.22
C PRO A 73 3.61 -4.65 -13.28
N ALA A 74 3.18 -4.70 -12.03
CA ALA A 74 3.80 -3.98 -10.95
C ALA A 74 5.13 -4.69 -10.64
N ASP A 75 6.25 -4.01 -10.85
CA ASP A 75 7.56 -4.55 -10.50
C ASP A 75 7.85 -4.34 -9.02
N HIS A 76 8.71 -5.19 -8.43
CA HIS A 76 9.20 -5.00 -7.08
C HIS A 76 10.50 -4.19 -7.11
N PRO A 77 10.67 -3.21 -6.21
CA PRO A 77 11.89 -2.45 -6.17
C PRO A 77 13.05 -3.34 -5.69
N SER A 78 14.21 -3.13 -6.29
CA SER A 78 15.44 -3.76 -5.84
C SER A 78 15.86 -3.20 -4.47
N LYS A 79 16.59 -3.98 -3.65
CA LYS A 79 17.12 -3.53 -2.35
C LYS A 79 17.88 -2.21 -2.45
N GLY A 80 18.71 -2.05 -3.48
CA GLY A 80 19.45 -0.81 -3.72
C GLY A 80 18.56 0.41 -3.98
N GLN A 81 17.39 0.24 -4.61
CA GLN A 81 16.42 1.33 -4.77
C GLN A 81 15.82 1.70 -3.42
N LEU A 82 15.44 0.70 -2.62
CA LEU A 82 14.90 0.93 -1.28
C LEU A 82 15.90 1.67 -0.38
N GLU A 83 17.17 1.24 -0.36
CA GLU A 83 18.21 1.89 0.43
C GLU A 83 18.54 3.29 -0.07
N ASN A 84 18.49 3.53 -1.38
CA ASN A 84 18.73 4.85 -1.95
C ASN A 84 17.64 5.85 -1.53
N THR A 85 16.37 5.45 -1.63
CA THR A 85 15.20 6.31 -1.34
C THR A 85 14.85 6.38 0.14
N PHE A 86 14.71 5.23 0.82
CA PHE A 86 14.22 5.13 2.19
C PHE A 86 15.34 4.99 3.23
N LYS A 87 16.61 4.89 2.81
CA LYS A 87 17.77 4.64 3.69
C LYS A 87 17.71 3.31 4.46
N THR A 88 16.80 2.43 4.07
CA THR A 88 16.64 1.07 4.62
C THR A 88 16.24 0.13 3.50
N SER A 89 16.71 -1.11 3.55
CA SER A 89 16.25 -2.21 2.70
C SER A 89 15.17 -3.05 3.40
N ASN A 90 14.77 -2.67 4.62
CA ASN A 90 13.75 -3.39 5.36
C ASN A 90 12.35 -3.05 4.82
N THR A 91 11.70 -4.05 4.22
CA THR A 91 10.35 -3.97 3.69
C THR A 91 9.33 -3.46 4.72
N ASP A 92 9.38 -3.91 5.97
CA ASP A 92 8.38 -3.50 6.97
C ASP A 92 8.45 -2.00 7.30
N GLU A 93 9.67 -1.47 7.42
CA GLU A 93 9.92 -0.06 7.67
C GLU A 93 9.49 0.79 6.48
N VAL A 94 9.80 0.34 5.26
CA VAL A 94 9.41 1.04 4.04
C VAL A 94 7.89 1.06 3.87
N VAL A 95 7.20 -0.07 4.09
CA VAL A 95 5.73 -0.12 4.02
C VAL A 95 5.12 0.87 5.01
N ARG A 96 5.58 0.86 6.26
CA ARG A 96 5.13 1.81 7.28
C ARG A 96 5.35 3.26 6.84
N PHE A 97 6.54 3.56 6.30
CA PHE A 97 6.89 4.89 5.83
C PHE A 97 5.98 5.36 4.69
N ILE A 98 5.72 4.49 3.70
CA ILE A 98 4.82 4.78 2.57
C ILE A 98 3.39 4.99 3.07
N VAL A 99 2.90 4.17 4.00
CA VAL A 99 1.54 4.31 4.57
C VAL A 99 1.38 5.66 5.31
N GLU A 100 2.45 6.12 5.98
CA GLU A 100 2.45 7.35 6.76
C GLU A 100 2.63 8.61 5.89
N ASN A 101 3.56 8.59 4.94
CA ASN A 101 3.97 9.76 4.15
C ASN A 101 3.42 9.77 2.72
N GLY A 102 2.88 8.65 2.25
CA GLY A 102 2.36 8.53 0.89
C GLY A 102 0.94 9.07 0.73
N THR A 103 0.54 9.19 -0.53
CA THR A 103 -0.77 9.69 -0.95
C THR A 103 -1.65 8.54 -1.43
N SER A 104 -2.82 8.38 -0.81
CA SER A 104 -3.82 7.40 -1.26
C SER A 104 -4.40 7.82 -2.62
N LYS A 105 -4.32 6.92 -3.60
CA LYS A 105 -4.93 7.01 -4.92
C LYS A 105 -5.82 5.79 -5.15
N ASN A 106 -6.96 6.01 -5.78
CA ASN A 106 -7.80 4.92 -6.29
C ASN A 106 -7.16 4.31 -7.56
N PHE A 107 -7.53 3.06 -7.85
CA PHE A 107 -7.14 2.33 -9.06
C PHE A 107 -7.84 2.87 -10.32
#